data_AF-A0AB73N084-F1
#
_entry.id   AF-A0AB73N084-F1
#
_cell.length_a   1.000
_cell.length_b   1.000
_cell.length_c   1.000
_cell.angle_alpha   90.00
_cell.angle_beta   90.00
_cell.angle_gamma   90.00
#
_symmetry.space_group_name_H-M   'P 1'
#
loop_
_entity.id
_entity.type
_entity.pdbx_description
1 polymer ?
#
loop_
_entity_poly.entity_id
_entity_poly.type
_entity_poly.pdbx_seq_one_letter_code
_entity_poly.pdbx_strand_id
1 'polypeptide(L)'
;MSTSYHYRPLVDGFSRNFNLQEEQKMIRYFEKDILAEIKKRKDRQLPVSQYVSQFSLKEKRCFFGLLKRFERVKVYYRLEEGMSRQYLIAA
;
A
#
# COMPACT_ATOMS: atom_id res chain seq x y z
N MET A 1 -17.26 10.95 36.41
CA MET A 1 -16.56 9.71 35.99
C MET A 1 -15.76 10.01 34.74
N SER A 2 -14.44 10.23 34.84
CA SER A 2 -13.60 10.48 33.66
C SER A 2 -13.15 9.14 33.08
N THR A 3 -13.69 8.75 31.93
CA THR A 3 -13.21 7.59 31.17
C THR A 3 -11.81 7.91 30.66
N SER A 4 -10.79 7.37 31.33
CA SER A 4 -9.40 7.39 30.90
C SER A 4 -9.29 6.55 29.62
N TYR A 5 -9.26 7.20 28.46
CA TYR A 5 -8.97 6.53 27.21
C TYR A 5 -7.47 6.24 27.18
N HIS A 6 -7.10 4.98 27.45
CA HIS A 6 -5.76 4.48 27.22
C HIS A 6 -5.50 4.41 25.71
N TYR A 7 -5.16 5.56 25.13
CA TYR A 7 -4.59 5.62 23.79
C TYR A 7 -3.20 4.97 23.85
N ARG A 8 -3.14 3.66 23.60
CA ARG A 8 -1.88 3.06 23.15
C ARG A 8 -1.68 3.58 21.74
N PRO A 9 -0.66 4.42 21.48
CA PRO A 9 -0.29 4.69 20.10
C PRO A 9 -0.12 3.31 19.50
N LEU A 10 -0.82 3.04 18.39
CA LEU A 10 -0.45 1.95 17.52
C LEU A 10 1.03 2.16 17.27
N VAL A 11 1.86 1.39 17.97
CA VAL A 11 3.30 1.42 17.84
C VAL A 11 3.50 1.25 16.36
N ASP A 12 3.89 2.34 15.73
CA ASP A 12 4.18 2.43 14.32
C ASP A 12 5.01 1.17 14.05
N GLY A 13 4.48 0.25 13.24
CA GLY A 13 5.05 -1.10 13.06
C GLY A 13 6.46 -1.10 12.44
N PHE A 14 7.09 0.05 12.40
CA PHE A 14 8.49 0.31 12.12
C PHE A 14 9.32 -0.22 13.29
N SER A 15 9.79 -1.46 13.17
CA SER A 15 10.89 -1.97 13.98
C SER A 15 12.04 -0.97 13.94
N ARG A 16 12.53 -0.55 15.13
CA ARG A 16 13.63 0.42 15.33
C ARG A 16 14.92 0.12 14.55
N ASN A 17 15.08 -1.10 14.04
CA ASN A 17 16.18 -1.49 13.16
C ASN A 17 15.76 -1.31 11.70
N PHE A 18 16.00 -0.11 11.17
CA PHE A 18 15.55 0.30 9.86
C PHE A 18 16.64 0.07 8.82
N ASN A 19 16.60 -1.06 8.10
CA ASN A 19 17.54 -1.28 7.01
C ASN A 19 17.03 -0.60 5.72
N LEU A 20 17.48 0.63 5.49
CA LEU A 20 17.11 1.44 4.31
C LEU A 20 17.35 0.71 2.98
N GLN A 21 18.38 -0.13 2.90
CA GLN A 21 18.68 -0.87 1.67
C GLN A 21 17.67 -1.99 1.40
N GLU A 22 17.23 -2.71 2.43
CA GLU A 22 16.19 -3.73 2.29
C GLU A 22 14.86 -3.10 1.91
N GLU A 23 14.54 -1.95 2.50
CA GLU A 23 13.32 -1.23 2.15
C GLU A 23 13.33 -0.77 0.69
N GLN A 24 14.43 -0.17 0.22
CA GLN A 24 14.57 0.23 -1.18
C GLN A 24 14.48 -0.96 -2.13
N LYS A 25 15.02 -2.14 -1.75
CA LYS A 25 14.85 -3.37 -2.53
C LYS A 25 13.38 -3.79 -2.61
N MET A 26 12.65 -3.74 -1.49
CA MET A 26 11.23 -4.06 -1.43
C MET A 26 10.38 -3.08 -2.22
N ILE A 27 10.67 -1.77 -2.13
CA ILE A 27 10.03 -0.72 -2.92
C ILE A 27 10.20 -1.02 -4.42
N ARG A 28 11.44 -1.23 -4.87
CA ARG A 28 11.72 -1.55 -6.28
C ARG A 28 11.05 -2.83 -6.75
N TYR A 29 10.97 -3.84 -5.87
CA TYR A 29 10.28 -5.09 -6.16
C TYR A 29 8.79 -4.87 -6.40
N PHE A 30 8.09 -4.22 -5.45
CA PHE A 30 6.67 -3.91 -5.58
C PHE A 30 6.39 -3.01 -6.78
N GLU A 31 7.17 -1.95 -7.00
CA GLU A 31 6.99 -1.07 -8.14
C GLU A 31 7.13 -1.82 -9.47
N LYS A 32 8.15 -2.67 -9.60
CA LYS A 32 8.35 -3.46 -10.82
C LYS A 32 7.18 -4.39 -11.09
N ASP A 33 6.67 -5.04 -10.05
CA ASP A 33 5.55 -5.96 -10.13
C ASP A 33 4.23 -5.24 -10.48
N ILE A 34 3.92 -4.14 -9.77
CA ILE A 34 2.78 -3.26 -10.06
C ILE A 34 2.83 -2.76 -11.51
N LEU A 35 4.00 -2.29 -11.98
CA LEU A 35 4.16 -1.81 -13.35
C LEU A 35 3.91 -2.92 -14.38
N ALA A 36 4.34 -4.15 -14.08
CA ALA A 36 4.08 -5.29 -14.94
C ALA A 36 2.58 -5.63 -15.00
N GLU A 37 1.88 -5.58 -13.87
CA GLU A 37 0.43 -5.79 -13.80
C GLU A 37 -0.36 -4.68 -14.49
N ILE A 38 0.01 -3.41 -14.29
CA ILE A 38 -0.58 -2.25 -14.97
C ILE A 38 -0.41 -2.36 -16.49
N LYS A 39 0.76 -2.81 -16.97
CA LYS A 39 1.02 -2.97 -18.41
C LYS A 39 0.12 -3.99 -19.08
N LYS A 40 -0.36 -5.00 -18.34
CA LYS A 40 -1.31 -6.00 -18.84
C LYS A 40 -2.74 -5.45 -18.97
N ARG A 41 -3.04 -4.32 -18.31
CA ARG A 41 -4.39 -3.73 -18.26
C ARG A 41 -4.56 -2.61 -19.28
N LYS A 42 -5.75 -2.50 -19.87
CA LYS A 42 -6.06 -1.50 -20.90
C LYS A 42 -6.19 -0.08 -20.35
N ASP A 43 -6.73 0.05 -19.14
CA ASP A 43 -6.97 1.31 -18.44
C ASP A 43 -5.71 1.87 -17.76
N ARG A 44 -4.63 1.08 -17.69
CA ARG A 44 -3.39 1.40 -16.94
C ARG A 44 -3.64 1.69 -15.46
N GLN A 45 -4.73 1.16 -14.89
CA GLN A 45 -5.08 1.31 -13.47
C GLN A 45 -5.17 -0.07 -12.82
N LEU A 46 -4.66 -0.19 -11.60
CA LEU A 46 -4.69 -1.42 -10.82
C LEU A 46 -5.38 -1.15 -9.49
N PRO A 47 -6.58 -1.71 -9.24
CA PRO A 47 -7.22 -1.63 -7.94
C PRO A 47 -6.36 -2.29 -6.87
N VAL A 48 -6.07 -1.56 -5.78
CA VAL A 48 -5.28 -2.05 -4.65
C VAL A 48 -5.90 -3.32 -4.08
N SER A 49 -7.23 -3.37 -3.97
CA SER A 49 -7.97 -4.53 -3.48
C SER A 49 -7.72 -5.80 -4.30
N GLN A 50 -7.61 -5.67 -5.63
CA GLN A 50 -7.29 -6.78 -6.52
C GLN A 50 -5.82 -7.18 -6.37
N TYR A 51 -4.91 -6.21 -6.32
CA TYR A 51 -3.47 -6.47 -6.19
C TYR A 51 -3.12 -7.23 -4.90
N VAL A 52 -3.68 -6.80 -3.77
CA VAL A 52 -3.37 -7.41 -2.46
C VAL A 52 -4.27 -8.59 -2.10
N SER A 53 -5.15 -9.04 -3.01
CA SER A 53 -6.15 -10.09 -2.72
C SER A 53 -5.49 -11.40 -2.26
N GLN A 54 -4.38 -11.76 -2.89
CA GLN A 54 -3.61 -12.98 -2.61
C GLN A 54 -2.54 -12.80 -1.53
N PHE A 55 -2.32 -11.58 -1.05
CA PHE A 55 -1.27 -11.32 -0.07
C PHE A 55 -1.65 -11.88 1.29
N SER A 56 -0.67 -12.49 1.96
CA SER A 56 -0.72 -12.79 3.38
C SER A 56 -0.88 -11.50 4.21
N LEU A 57 -1.30 -11.63 5.46
CA LEU A 57 -1.44 -10.49 6.36
C LEU A 57 -0.12 -9.72 6.54
N LYS A 58 1.02 -10.43 6.54
CA LYS A 58 2.35 -9.84 6.66
C LYS A 58 2.70 -9.00 5.43
N GLU A 59 2.45 -9.53 4.24
CA GLU A 59 2.69 -8.84 2.97
C GLU A 59 1.79 -7.61 2.83
N LYS A 60 0.50 -7.72 3.21
CA LYS A 60 -0.41 -6.57 3.26
C LYS A 60 0.16 -5.45 4.12
N ARG A 61 0.57 -5.76 5.36
CA ARG A 61 1.16 -4.76 6.28
C ARG A 61 2.41 -4.12 5.69
N CYS A 62 3.29 -4.91 5.08
CA CYS A 62 4.50 -4.40 4.42
C CYS A 62 4.13 -3.45 3.26
N PHE A 63 3.27 -3.89 2.34
CA PHE A 63 2.81 -3.10 1.21
C PHE A 63 2.18 -1.77 1.66
N PHE A 64 1.24 -1.81 2.62
CA PHE A 64 0.59 -0.59 3.12
C PHE A 64 1.58 0.36 3.83
N GLY A 65 2.63 -0.18 4.48
CA GLY A 65 3.70 0.63 5.07
C GLY A 65 4.59 1.33 4.02
N LEU A 66 4.69 0.78 2.81
CA LEU A 66 5.53 1.30 1.73
C LEU A 66 4.77 2.18 0.72
N LEU A 67 3.44 2.22 0.78
CA LEU A 67 2.58 2.97 -0.14
C LEU A 67 3.02 4.42 -0.41
N LYS A 68 3.44 5.13 0.65
CA LYS A 68 3.86 6.54 0.56
C LYS A 68 5.29 6.71 0.02
N ARG A 69 6.04 5.62 -0.09
CA ARG A 69 7.47 5.61 -0.45
C ARG A 69 7.71 5.17 -1.90
N PHE A 70 6.65 4.84 -2.64
CA PHE A 70 6.75 4.60 -4.07
C PHE A 70 7.05 5.89 -4.84
N GLU A 71 8.07 5.82 -5.67
CA GLU A 71 8.56 6.89 -6.54
C GLU A 71 7.91 6.80 -7.93
N ARG A 72 7.79 5.58 -8.47
CA ARG A 72 7.40 5.31 -9.87
C ARG A 72 5.92 5.04 -10.08
N VAL A 73 5.18 4.80 -8.99
CA VAL A 73 3.73 4.56 -9.04
C VAL A 73 3.06 5.43 -7.99
N LYS A 74 1.85 5.88 -8.28
CA LYS A 74 1.03 6.67 -7.38
C LYS A 74 -0.25 5.94 -7.06
N VAL A 75 -0.61 5.98 -5.78
CA VAL A 75 -1.87 5.46 -5.30
C VAL A 75 -2.80 6.63 -5.05
N TYR A 76 -3.92 6.61 -5.76
CA TYR A 76 -4.95 7.63 -5.69
C TYR A 76 -6.26 7.00 -5.28
N TYR A 77 -7.12 7.86 -4.78
CA TYR A 77 -8.42 7.51 -4.29
C TYR A 77 -9.45 7.96 -5.33
N ARG A 78 -10.24 7.02 -5.84
CA ARG A 78 -11.29 7.32 -6.82
C ARG A 78 -12.65 7.06 -6.19
N LEU A 79 -13.49 8.08 -6.27
CA LEU A 79 -14.88 8.03 -5.84
C LEU A 79 -15.73 7.95 -7.10
N GLU A 80 -16.34 6.80 -7.34
CA GLU A 80 -17.30 6.61 -8.43
C GLU A 80 -18.71 6.75 -7.86
N GLU A 81 -19.57 7.48 -8.57
CA GLU A 81 -20.97 7.69 -8.16
C GLU A 81 -21.68 6.34 -8.02
N GLY A 82 -22.22 6.08 -6.83
CA GLY A 82 -22.97 4.85 -6.53
C GLY A 82 -22.12 3.65 -6.07
N MET A 83 -20.80 3.75 -5.97
CA MET A 83 -19.91 2.64 -5.56
C MET A 83 -19.13 2.91 -4.28
N SER A 84 -18.75 1.82 -3.60
CA SER A 84 -17.79 1.85 -2.50
C SER A 84 -16.42 2.35 -2.97
N ARG A 85 -15.90 3.31 -2.21
CA ARG A 85 -14.60 3.98 -2.34
C ARG A 85 -13.45 3.01 -2.70
N GLN A 86 -12.68 3.27 -3.76
CA GLN A 86 -11.57 2.41 -4.17
C GLN A 86 -10.22 3.13 -4.22
N TYR A 87 -9.17 2.44 -3.77
CA TYR A 87 -7.79 2.84 -3.99
C TYR A 87 -7.28 2.21 -5.28
N LEU A 88 -6.72 3.03 -6.15
CA LEU A 88 -6.18 2.65 -7.45
C LEU A 88 -4.69 2.98 -7.49
N ILE A 89 -3.91 2.11 -8.13
CA ILE A 89 -2.50 2.31 -8.42
C ILE A 89 -2.37 2.65 -9.90
N ALA A 90 -1.66 3.73 -10.22
CA ALA A 90 -1.28 4.09 -11.59
C ALA A 90 0.23 4.35 -11.66
N ALA A 91 0.76 4.19 -12.87
CA ALA A 91 2.12 4.51 -13.25
C ALA A 91 2.21 5.93 -13.81
#